data_AF-A0A645HAR3-F1
#
_entry.id   AF-A0A645HAR3-F1
#
_cell.length_a   1.000
_cell.length_b   1.000
_cell.length_c   1.000
_cell.angle_alpha   90.00
_cell.angle_beta   90.00
_cell.angle_gamma   90.00
#
_symmetry.space_group_name_H-M   'P 1'
#
loop_
_entity.id
_entity.type
_entity.pdbx_description
1 polymer ?
#
loop_
_entity_poly.entity_id
_entity_poly.type
_entity_poly.pdbx_seq_one_letter_code
_entity_poly.pdbx_strand_id
1 'polypeptide(L)'
;MENETTASAEFVIPLSSIVESEGTVLSSDGTSKEVVQAFASITGNSNYEMFEKIAELLNAKYKENKETVEPELYVPTLDSNDKNYVIYDTVEKSYIKKLKENCVKVQ
;
A
#
# COMPACT_ATOMS: atom_id res chain seq x y z
N MET A 1 -28.69 1.75 -0.85
CA MET A 1 -28.44 3.12 -1.35
C MET A 1 -26.96 3.17 -1.63
N GLU A 2 -26.56 3.24 -2.89
CA GLU A 2 -25.14 3.38 -3.25
C GLU A 2 -24.71 4.81 -2.97
N ASN A 3 -23.53 5.01 -2.36
CA ASN A 3 -23.00 6.35 -2.14
C ASN A 3 -22.36 6.90 -3.44
N GLU A 4 -22.11 8.20 -3.50
CA GLU A 4 -21.54 8.84 -4.69
C GLU A 4 -20.18 8.27 -5.11
N THR A 5 -19.39 7.80 -4.15
CA THR A 5 -18.10 7.14 -4.39
C THR A 5 -18.27 5.77 -5.04
N THR A 6 -19.23 4.97 -4.57
CA THR A 6 -19.58 3.66 -5.14
C THR A 6 -20.06 3.82 -6.58
N ALA A 7 -20.92 4.81 -6.83
CA ALA A 7 -21.45 5.07 -8.17
C ALA A 7 -20.38 5.54 -9.17
N SER A 8 -19.31 6.16 -8.69
CA SER A 8 -18.22 6.69 -9.52
C SER A 8 -17.02 5.75 -9.64
N ALA A 9 -17.01 4.64 -8.89
CA ALA A 9 -15.89 3.70 -8.88
C ALA A 9 -16.00 2.70 -10.03
N GLU A 10 -14.87 2.43 -10.70
CA GLU A 10 -14.78 1.38 -11.72
C GLU A 10 -14.89 -0.03 -11.12
N PHE A 11 -14.50 -0.17 -9.84
CA PHE A 11 -14.57 -1.42 -9.11
C PHE A 11 -15.09 -1.22 -7.69
N VAL A 12 -15.97 -2.10 -7.24
CA VAL A 12 -16.61 -2.04 -5.93
C VAL A 12 -16.46 -3.38 -5.22
N ILE A 13 -15.90 -3.36 -4.00
CA ILE A 13 -15.86 -4.52 -3.10
C ILE A 13 -16.98 -4.33 -2.07
N PRO A 14 -18.01 -5.20 -2.05
CA PRO A 14 -19.01 -5.16 -1.00
C PRO A 14 -18.39 -5.64 0.32
N LEU A 15 -18.48 -4.78 1.34
CA LEU A 15 -18.02 -5.07 2.70
C LEU A 15 -19.22 -5.40 3.60
N SER A 16 -18.98 -6.26 4.58
CA SER A 16 -19.93 -6.61 5.62
C SER A 16 -20.21 -5.42 6.52
N SER A 17 -21.44 -5.34 7.03
CA SER A 17 -21.76 -4.40 8.10
C SER A 17 -21.04 -4.78 9.39
N ILE A 18 -20.91 -3.82 10.32
CA ILE A 18 -20.30 -4.05 11.63
C ILE A 18 -20.97 -5.19 12.41
N VAL A 19 -22.28 -5.40 12.22
CA VAL A 19 -23.04 -6.48 12.87
C VAL A 19 -22.78 -7.86 12.26
N GLU A 20 -22.23 -7.89 11.04
CA GLU A 20 -21.93 -9.10 10.26
C GLU A 20 -20.45 -9.53 10.39
N SER A 21 -19.64 -8.77 11.13
CA SER A 21 -18.19 -8.97 11.24
C SER A 21 -17.70 -8.90 12.67
N GLU A 22 -16.74 -9.76 13.02
CA GLU A 22 -16.00 -9.66 14.28
C GLU A 22 -14.86 -8.64 14.15
N GLY A 23 -14.50 -7.98 15.24
CA GLY A 23 -13.38 -7.06 15.26
C GLY A 23 -13.27 -6.26 16.54
N THR A 24 -12.46 -5.22 16.51
CA THR A 24 -12.24 -4.33 17.66
C THR A 24 -12.47 -2.89 17.24
N VAL A 25 -13.29 -2.17 18.00
CA VAL A 25 -13.55 -0.74 17.79
C VAL A 25 -12.95 0.05 18.93
N LEU A 26 -12.18 1.08 18.58
CA LEU A 26 -11.65 2.05 19.53
C LEU A 26 -12.62 3.22 19.63
N SER A 27 -13.09 3.47 20.84
CA SER A 27 -13.93 4.63 21.16
C SER A 27 -13.08 5.90 21.21
N SER A 28 -13.71 7.07 21.09
CA SER A 28 -13.00 8.36 21.13
C SER A 28 -12.28 8.64 22.44
N ASP A 29 -12.67 7.97 23.52
CA ASP A 29 -12.05 8.02 24.84
C ASP A 29 -10.88 7.02 25.01
N GLY A 30 -10.52 6.31 23.96
CA GLY A 30 -9.48 5.27 23.99
C GLY A 30 -9.96 3.91 24.48
N THR A 31 -11.25 3.76 24.80
CA THR A 31 -11.79 2.45 25.21
C THR A 31 -11.87 1.51 24.02
N SER A 32 -11.16 0.39 24.10
CA SER A 32 -11.27 -0.72 23.15
C SER A 32 -12.49 -1.58 23.48
N LYS A 33 -13.32 -1.88 22.49
CA LYS A 33 -14.46 -2.80 22.60
C LYS A 33 -14.42 -3.83 21.50
N GLU A 34 -14.61 -5.09 21.88
CA GLU A 34 -14.80 -6.17 20.93
C GLU A 34 -16.20 -6.08 20.32
N VAL A 35 -16.25 -6.23 19.00
CA VAL A 35 -17.47 -6.37 18.22
C VAL A 35 -17.67 -7.85 17.99
N VAL A 36 -18.77 -8.38 18.53
CA VAL A 36 -19.19 -9.77 18.32
C VAL A 36 -20.15 -9.81 17.15
N GLN A 37 -19.93 -10.74 16.23
CA GLN A 37 -20.81 -10.96 15.10
C GLN A 37 -22.22 -11.36 15.58
N ALA A 38 -23.24 -10.62 15.15
CA ALA A 38 -24.63 -10.90 15.50
C ALA A 38 -25.25 -11.94 14.57
N PHE A 39 -24.87 -11.94 13.28
CA PHE A 39 -25.30 -12.91 12.28
C PHE A 39 -24.26 -13.03 11.15
N ALA A 40 -24.31 -14.13 10.42
CA ALA A 40 -23.39 -14.38 9.30
C ALA A 40 -23.57 -13.35 8.18
N SER A 41 -22.47 -13.00 7.51
CA SER A 41 -22.49 -12.08 6.37
C SER A 41 -23.41 -12.59 5.25
N ILE A 42 -24.29 -11.71 4.78
CA ILE A 42 -25.27 -12.05 3.73
C ILE A 42 -24.66 -11.86 2.33
N THR A 43 -23.87 -10.80 2.14
CA THR A 43 -23.31 -10.42 0.82
C THR A 43 -21.93 -9.76 0.85
N GLY A 44 -21.37 -9.50 2.03
CA GLY A 44 -20.15 -8.71 2.20
C GLY A 44 -18.93 -9.54 2.60
N ASN A 45 -17.74 -9.02 2.31
CA ASN A 45 -16.49 -9.53 2.89
C ASN A 45 -16.19 -8.78 4.19
N SER A 46 -15.60 -9.46 5.16
CA SER A 46 -15.06 -8.76 6.33
C SER A 46 -13.91 -7.82 5.92
N ASN A 47 -13.60 -6.85 6.79
CA ASN A 47 -12.48 -5.94 6.57
C ASN A 47 -11.14 -6.67 6.45
N TYR A 48 -10.99 -7.85 7.08
CA TYR A 48 -9.79 -8.66 6.99
C TYR A 48 -9.64 -9.34 5.62
N GLU A 49 -10.75 -9.83 5.06
CA GLU A 49 -10.78 -10.52 3.77
C GLU A 49 -10.67 -9.56 2.58
N MET A 50 -10.96 -8.26 2.79
CA MET A 50 -10.87 -7.24 1.75
C MET A 50 -9.48 -7.21 1.09
N PHE A 51 -8.40 -7.30 1.87
CA PHE A 51 -7.03 -7.22 1.33
C PHE A 51 -6.65 -8.44 0.51
N GLU A 52 -7.14 -9.62 0.89
CA GLU A 52 -6.99 -10.83 0.09
C GLU A 52 -7.71 -10.67 -1.24
N LYS A 53 -8.94 -10.14 -1.23
CA LYS A 53 -9.71 -9.90 -2.45
C LYS A 53 -9.04 -8.89 -3.38
N ILE A 54 -8.47 -7.82 -2.82
CA ILE A 54 -7.69 -6.84 -3.59
C ILE A 54 -6.46 -7.52 -4.21
N ALA A 55 -5.76 -8.35 -3.45
CA ALA A 55 -4.59 -9.06 -3.96
C ALA A 55 -4.96 -9.99 -5.14
N GLU A 56 -6.06 -10.75 -5.02
CA GLU A 56 -6.57 -11.59 -6.12
C GLU A 56 -6.84 -10.76 -7.39
N LEU A 57 -7.52 -9.62 -7.25
CA LEU A 57 -7.85 -8.74 -8.39
C LEU A 57 -6.61 -8.17 -9.07
N LEU A 58 -5.54 -7.95 -8.31
CA LEU A 58 -4.26 -7.46 -8.81
C LEU A 58 -3.31 -8.59 -9.28
N ASN A 59 -3.77 -9.84 -9.30
CA ASN A 59 -2.93 -11.02 -9.53
C ASN A 59 -1.71 -11.09 -8.60
N ALA A 60 -1.85 -10.58 -7.38
CA ALA A 60 -0.86 -10.62 -6.32
C ALA A 60 -1.24 -11.68 -5.28
N LYS A 61 -0.27 -12.05 -4.42
CA LYS A 61 -0.53 -12.88 -3.24
C LYS A 61 -0.54 -11.98 -2.01
N TYR A 62 -1.64 -12.01 -1.27
CA TYR A 62 -1.68 -11.38 0.05
C TYR A 62 -0.71 -12.11 0.99
N LYS A 63 0.13 -11.34 1.69
CA LYS A 63 1.00 -11.85 2.74
C LYS A 63 0.88 -10.93 3.94
N GLU A 64 0.32 -11.44 5.02
CA GLU A 64 0.24 -10.75 6.29
C GLU A 64 1.64 -10.65 6.90
N ASN A 65 2.25 -9.46 6.86
CA ASN A 65 3.50 -9.22 7.56
C ASN A 65 3.18 -8.98 9.05
N LYS A 66 3.44 -9.99 9.88
CA LYS A 66 3.39 -9.87 11.36
C LYS A 66 4.64 -9.18 11.90
N GLU A 67 5.03 -8.04 11.35
CA GLU A 67 6.04 -7.21 11.99
C GLU A 67 5.33 -6.35 13.04
N THR A 68 5.40 -6.79 14.29
CA THR A 68 5.27 -5.91 15.46
C THR A 68 6.39 -4.89 15.36
N VAL A 69 6.15 -3.79 14.65
CA VAL A 69 7.06 -2.66 14.64
C VAL A 69 6.80 -1.92 15.94
N GLU A 70 7.62 -2.18 16.97
CA GLU A 70 7.74 -1.23 18.06
C GLU A 70 8.07 0.15 17.44
N PRO A 71 7.38 1.22 17.81
CA PRO A 71 7.64 2.53 17.23
C PRO A 71 8.98 3.04 17.75
N GLU A 72 10.08 2.61 17.13
CA GLU A 72 11.37 3.24 17.34
C GLU A 72 11.30 4.65 16.75
N LEU A 73 11.31 5.64 17.65
CA LEU A 73 11.44 7.04 17.31
C LEU A 73 12.77 7.22 16.57
N TYR A 74 12.73 7.32 15.24
CA TYR A 74 13.94 7.54 14.44
C TYR A 74 14.53 8.92 14.76
N VAL A 75 15.58 8.93 15.58
CA VAL A 75 16.46 10.09 15.78
C VAL A 75 17.63 9.94 14.82
N PRO A 76 17.75 10.77 13.76
CA PRO A 76 18.87 10.67 12.85
C PRO A 76 20.14 11.14 13.54
N THR A 77 20.99 10.20 13.94
CA THR A 77 22.39 10.49 14.23
C THR A 77 23.14 10.64 12.91
N LEU A 78 23.61 11.87 12.65
CA LEU A 78 24.52 12.20 11.55
C LEU A 78 25.93 11.68 11.89
N ASP A 79 26.13 10.37 11.78
CA ASP A 79 27.47 9.81 11.71
C ASP A 79 27.91 9.79 10.23
N SER A 80 28.56 10.88 9.82
CA SER A 80 29.25 10.95 8.54
C SER A 80 30.46 10.03 8.58
N ASN A 81 30.36 8.85 7.98
CA ASN A 81 31.53 8.10 7.52
C ASN A 81 31.32 7.69 6.06
N ASP A 82 32.17 8.25 5.20
CA ASP A 82 32.48 7.96 3.80
C ASP A 82 31.50 7.08 3.01
N LYS A 83 30.71 7.74 2.15
CA LYS A 83 29.97 7.06 1.08
C LYS A 83 30.92 6.78 -0.09
N ASN A 84 31.39 5.54 -0.20
CA ASN A 84 31.93 5.02 -1.46
C ASN A 84 30.78 4.83 -2.45
N TYR A 85 30.70 5.70 -3.46
CA TYR A 85 29.75 5.55 -4.56
C TYR A 85 30.28 4.51 -5.55
N VAL A 86 29.64 3.34 -5.61
CA VAL A 86 29.80 2.43 -6.75
C VAL A 86 28.89 2.93 -7.86
N ILE A 87 29.48 3.59 -8.86
CA ILE A 87 28.78 4.02 -10.07
C ILE A 87 28.59 2.78 -10.95
N TYR A 88 27.35 2.30 -11.06
CA TYR A 88 26.98 1.27 -12.02
C TYR A 88 26.78 1.91 -13.39
N ASP A 89 27.64 1.55 -14.35
CA ASP A 89 27.62 2.02 -15.74
C ASP A 89 26.40 1.44 -16.47
N THR A 90 25.23 2.06 -16.25
CA THR A 90 23.97 1.66 -16.88
C THR A 90 23.66 2.62 -18.02
N VAL A 91 23.77 2.10 -19.25
CA VAL A 91 23.13 2.51 -20.53
C VAL A 91 23.18 3.98 -21.02
N GLU A 92 23.48 4.95 -20.18
CA GLU A 92 23.42 6.38 -20.52
C GLU A 92 24.63 6.84 -21.34
N LYS A 93 25.82 6.24 -21.16
CA LYS A 93 27.01 6.66 -21.93
C LYS A 93 26.89 6.35 -23.42
N SER A 94 26.31 5.22 -23.80
CA SER A 94 26.13 4.86 -25.21
C SER A 94 25.06 5.72 -25.88
N TYR A 95 24.01 6.07 -25.13
CA TYR A 95 22.97 7.01 -25.57
C TYR A 95 23.52 8.44 -25.74
N ILE A 96 24.28 8.94 -24.76
CA ILE A 96 24.92 10.27 -24.84
C ILE A 96 25.97 10.32 -25.97
N LYS A 97 26.71 9.23 -26.22
CA LYS A 97 27.65 9.18 -27.35
C LYS A 97 26.93 9.27 -28.70
N LYS A 98 25.83 8.55 -28.88
CA LYS A 98 24.98 8.63 -30.09
C LYS A 98 24.35 10.01 -30.28
N LEU A 99 23.99 10.70 -29.19
CA LEU A 99 23.48 12.08 -29.26
C LEU A 99 24.58 13.05 -29.72
N LYS A 100 25.81 12.91 -29.22
CA LYS A 100 26.94 13.77 -29.64
C LYS A 100 27.37 13.54 -31.09
N GLU A 101 27.31 12.30 -31.59
CA GLU A 101 27.61 11.98 -32.99
C GLU A 101 26.56 12.53 -33.97
N ASN A 102 25.29 12.65 -33.54
CA ASN A 102 24.19 13.16 -34.37
C ASN A 102 23.95 14.66 -34.27
N CYS A 103 24.68 15.39 -33.40
CA CYS A 103 24.62 16.84 -33.37
C CYS A 103 25.42 17.43 -34.55
N VAL A 104 24.74 17.62 -35.69
CA VAL A 104 25.22 18.46 -36.78
C VAL A 104 25.44 19.87 -36.23
N LYS A 105 26.67 20.39 -36.33
CA LYS A 105 26.97 21.79 -36.04
C LYS A 105 26.18 22.64 -37.03
N VAL A 106 25.16 23.34 -36.54
CA VAL A 106 24.56 24.46 -37.27
C VAL A 106 25.64 25.53 -37.38
N GLN A 107 25.94 25.93 -38.62
CA GLN A 107 26.93 26.95 -38.99
C GLN A 107 26.65 28.29 -38.33
#